data_AF-E9RTE9-F1
#
_entry.id   AF-E9RTE9-F1
#
_cell.length_a   1.000
_cell.length_b   1.000
_cell.length_c   1.000
_cell.angle_alpha   90.00
_cell.angle_beta   90.00
_cell.angle_gamma   90.00
#
_symmetry.space_group_name_H-M   'P 1'
#
loop_
_entity.id
_entity.type
_entity.pdbx_description
1 polymer ?
#
loop_
_entity_poly.entity_id
_entity_poly.type
_entity_poly.pdbx_seq_one_letter_code
_entity_poly.pdbx_strand_id
1 'polypeptide(L)'
;MEKMTKEYVLRTLREEHLWKPGEADTFEATVYQKWEFTLKREEKHYLPYKYSLTGKKIGTLETWARRYRSMEEAFLHIVNRLNENAVVKNKYTYIEDWLLENK
;
A
#
# COMPACT_ATOMS: atom_id res chain seq x y z
N MET A 1 -16.12 3.02 -1.38
CA MET A 1 -14.73 2.60 -1.09
C MET A 1 -14.07 3.73 -0.31
N GLU A 2 -13.31 3.42 0.74
CA GLU A 2 -12.62 4.45 1.53
C GLU A 2 -11.42 5.01 0.73
N LYS A 3 -11.07 6.28 0.95
CA LYS A 3 -9.88 6.88 0.32
C LYS A 3 -8.67 6.71 1.24
N MET A 4 -7.50 6.49 0.67
CA MET A 4 -6.24 6.44 1.42
C MET A 4 -5.84 7.84 1.92
N THR A 5 -6.37 8.24 3.07
CA THR A 5 -5.91 9.42 3.82
C THR A 5 -4.81 9.05 4.81
N LYS A 6 -4.21 10.04 5.48
CA LYS A 6 -3.21 9.77 6.53
C LYS A 6 -3.84 9.05 7.72
N GLU A 7 -5.07 9.42 8.08
CA GLU A 7 -5.85 8.81 9.15
C GLU A 7 -6.16 7.35 8.84
N TYR A 8 -6.52 7.06 7.59
CA TYR A 8 -6.71 5.69 7.10
C TYR A 8 -5.43 4.87 7.30
N VAL A 9 -4.30 5.32 6.75
CA VAL A 9 -3.02 4.60 6.85
C VAL A 9 -2.60 4.40 8.31
N LEU A 10 -2.71 5.43 9.15
CA LEU A 10 -2.40 5.34 10.58
C LEU A 10 -3.27 4.30 11.30
N ARG A 11 -4.58 4.29 11.03
CA ARG A 11 -5.51 3.32 11.61
C ARG A 11 -5.15 1.90 11.17
N THR A 12 -4.99 1.68 9.87
CA THR A 12 -4.71 0.35 9.32
C THR A 12 -3.37 -0.19 9.82
N LEU A 13 -2.33 0.66 9.92
CA LEU A 13 -1.04 0.27 10.50
C LEU A 13 -1.16 -0.10 11.99
N ARG A 14 -1.92 0.66 12.79
CA ARG A 14 -2.17 0.31 14.21
C ARG A 14 -2.91 -1.01 14.34
N GLU A 15 -3.83 -1.29 13.43
CA GLU A 15 -4.64 -2.49 13.39
C GLU A 15 -3.95 -3.67 12.68
N GLU A 16 -2.72 -3.51 12.18
CA GLU A 16 -2.00 -4.54 11.39
C GLU A 16 -1.94 -5.90 12.11
N HIS A 17 -1.76 -5.89 13.43
CA HIS A 17 -1.68 -7.08 14.27
C HIS A 17 -3.02 -7.82 14.45
N LEU A 18 -4.14 -7.17 14.13
CA LEU A 18 -5.48 -7.76 14.19
C LEU A 18 -5.81 -8.54 12.92
N TRP A 19 -5.09 -8.28 11.81
CA TRP A 19 -5.38 -8.88 10.51
C TRP A 19 -5.04 -10.38 10.51
N LYS A 20 -6.02 -11.20 10.18
CA LYS A 20 -5.88 -12.65 10.01
C LYS A 20 -5.47 -12.99 8.57
N PRO A 21 -4.77 -14.11 8.34
CA PRO A 21 -4.51 -14.58 6.98
C PRO A 21 -5.79 -14.64 6.14
N GLY A 22 -5.72 -14.11 4.92
CA GLY A 22 -6.85 -14.01 4.01
C GLY A 22 -7.64 -12.71 4.12
N GLU A 23 -7.58 -11.99 5.23
CA GLU A 23 -8.26 -10.69 5.38
C GLU A 23 -7.67 -9.66 4.43
N ALA A 24 -8.56 -8.84 3.87
CA ALA A 24 -8.20 -7.83 2.90
C ALA A 24 -9.08 -6.59 3.06
N ASP A 25 -8.53 -5.45 2.68
CA ASP A 25 -9.25 -4.19 2.58
C ASP A 25 -8.99 -3.54 1.22
N THR A 26 -10.01 -2.85 0.69
CA THR A 26 -9.99 -2.24 -0.63
C THR A 26 -10.26 -0.74 -0.52
N PHE A 27 -9.34 0.07 -1.06
CA PHE A 27 -9.32 1.52 -0.91
C PHE A 27 -8.86 2.22 -2.19
N GLU A 28 -9.24 3.50 -2.33
CA GLU A 28 -8.81 4.34 -3.45
C GLU A 28 -7.59 5.20 -3.09
N ALA A 29 -6.60 5.28 -3.98
CA ALA A 29 -5.51 6.23 -3.86
C ALA A 29 -5.23 6.92 -5.20
N THR A 30 -4.75 8.18 -5.14
CA THR A 30 -4.33 8.91 -6.34
C THR A 30 -2.81 8.88 -6.45
N VAL A 31 -2.32 8.12 -7.43
CA VAL A 31 -0.91 7.97 -7.80
C VAL A 31 -0.76 8.43 -9.24
N TYR A 32 -0.64 9.75 -9.45
CA TYR A 32 -0.83 10.47 -10.73
C TYR A 32 -2.24 10.35 -11.33
N GLN A 33 -2.81 9.15 -11.31
CA GLN A 33 -4.17 8.77 -11.70
C GLN A 33 -4.84 8.10 -10.50
N LYS A 34 -6.17 7.94 -10.54
CA LYS A 34 -6.89 7.15 -9.52
C LYS A 34 -6.64 5.64 -9.71
N TRP A 35 -6.38 4.98 -8.59
CA TRP A 35 -6.25 3.53 -8.48
C TRP A 35 -7.19 3.01 -7.40
N GLU A 36 -7.75 1.84 -7.65
CA GLU A 36 -8.35 0.97 -6.63
C GLU A 36 -7.30 -0.04 -6.22
N PHE A 37 -6.99 -0.10 -4.93
CA PHE A 37 -6.04 -1.05 -4.37
C PHE A 37 -6.73 -2.01 -3.42
N THR A 38 -6.31 -3.28 -3.42
CA THR A 38 -6.65 -4.27 -2.40
C THR A 38 -5.38 -4.69 -1.68
N LEU A 39 -5.32 -4.41 -0.38
CA LEU A 39 -4.28 -4.89 0.51
C LEU A 39 -4.78 -6.13 1.22
N LYS A 40 -4.00 -7.20 1.23
CA LYS A 40 -4.38 -8.50 1.79
C LYS A 40 -3.28 -9.05 2.69
N ARG A 41 -3.66 -9.60 3.84
CA ARG A 41 -2.78 -10.42 4.69
C ARG A 41 -2.61 -11.80 4.06
N GLU A 42 -1.37 -12.15 3.78
CA GLU A 42 -1.02 -13.43 3.14
C GLU A 42 -0.91 -14.57 4.15
N GLU A 43 -1.07 -15.78 3.64
CA GLU A 43 -0.86 -17.03 4.37
C GLU A 43 0.61 -17.25 4.74
N LYS A 44 0.85 -18.05 5.79
CA LYS A 44 2.19 -18.29 6.33
C LYS A 44 3.18 -18.91 5.33
N HIS A 45 2.71 -19.63 4.30
CA HIS A 45 3.59 -20.21 3.29
C HIS A 45 4.20 -19.18 2.34
N TYR A 46 3.71 -17.93 2.34
CA TYR A 46 4.29 -16.83 1.57
C TYR A 46 5.40 -16.06 2.31
N LEU A 47 5.75 -16.48 3.52
CA LEU A 47 6.86 -15.88 4.27
C LEU A 47 8.16 -15.85 3.42
N PRO A 48 8.94 -14.75 3.47
CA PRO A 48 8.83 -13.65 4.42
C PRO A 48 7.78 -12.58 4.07
N TYR A 49 7.06 -12.73 2.95
CA TYR A 49 6.06 -11.76 2.53
C TYR A 49 4.73 -11.98 3.22
N LYS A 50 4.35 -11.01 4.06
CA LYS A 50 3.16 -11.09 4.91
C LYS A 50 1.94 -10.42 4.27
N TYR A 51 2.14 -9.57 3.28
CA TYR A 51 1.06 -8.83 2.63
C TYR A 51 1.19 -8.89 1.12
N SER A 52 0.07 -8.90 0.42
CA SER A 52 -0.01 -8.56 -0.99
C SER A 52 -0.80 -7.28 -1.17
N LEU A 53 -0.39 -6.49 -2.15
CA LEU A 53 -1.17 -5.37 -2.65
C LEU A 53 -1.44 -5.68 -4.12
N THR A 54 -2.68 -5.50 -4.55
CA THR A 54 -3.07 -5.49 -5.95
C THR A 54 -3.70 -4.14 -6.26
N GLY A 55 -3.51 -3.66 -7.48
CA GLY A 55 -3.99 -2.36 -7.92
C GLY A 55 -4.62 -2.46 -9.30
N LYS A 56 -5.72 -1.73 -9.50
CA LYS A 56 -6.36 -1.52 -10.79
C LYS A 56 -6.49 -0.04 -11.05
N LYS A 57 -5.91 0.44 -12.15
CA LYS A 57 -5.96 1.86 -12.52
C LYS A 57 -7.32 2.19 -13.12
N ILE A 58 -8.02 3.14 -12.52
CA ILE A 58 -9.38 3.50 -12.92
C ILE A 58 -9.37 4.14 -14.31
N GLY A 59 -10.21 3.59 -15.20
CA GLY A 59 -10.35 4.04 -16.58
C GLY A 59 -9.40 3.34 -17.57
N THR A 60 -8.61 2.35 -17.12
CA THR A 60 -7.71 1.58 -18.00
C THR A 60 -7.76 0.08 -17.67
N LEU A 61 -7.06 -0.74 -18.46
CA LEU A 61 -6.83 -2.16 -18.16
C LEU A 61 -5.55 -2.41 -17.36
N GLU A 62 -4.82 -1.35 -16.98
CA GLU A 62 -3.56 -1.47 -16.24
C GLU A 62 -3.83 -2.03 -14.84
N THR A 63 -3.08 -3.08 -14.51
CA THR A 63 -3.06 -3.70 -13.19
C THR A 63 -1.65 -3.69 -12.63
N TRP A 64 -1.56 -3.80 -11.30
CA TRP A 64 -0.30 -3.89 -10.59
C TRP A 64 -0.47 -4.88 -9.44
N ALA A 65 0.56 -5.66 -9.11
CA ALA A 65 0.54 -6.56 -7.97
C ALA A 65 1.94 -6.80 -7.42
N ARG A 66 2.09 -6.80 -6.10
CA ARG A 66 3.34 -7.15 -5.41
C ARG A 66 3.09 -7.64 -4.00
N ARG A 67 4.05 -8.37 -3.45
CA ARG A 67 4.08 -8.78 -2.05
C ARG A 67 5.12 -8.01 -1.24
N TYR A 68 4.83 -7.80 0.03
CA TYR A 68 5.62 -7.02 0.99
C TYR A 68 5.80 -7.76 2.30
N ARG A 69 6.88 -7.44 3.02
CA ARG A 69 7.20 -8.04 4.32
C ARG A 69 6.39 -7.42 5.46
N SER A 70 5.91 -6.19 5.28
CA SER A 70 5.04 -5.48 6.20
C SER A 70 3.96 -4.69 5.45
N MET A 71 2.92 -4.29 6.18
CA MET A 71 1.91 -3.37 5.68
C MET A 71 2.50 -1.99 5.38
N GLU A 72 3.46 -1.56 6.18
CA GLU A 72 4.19 -0.30 6.01
C GLU A 72 4.90 -0.22 4.65
N GLU A 73 5.64 -1.26 4.26
CA GLU A 73 6.31 -1.32 2.96
C GLU A 73 5.32 -1.16 1.80
N ALA A 74 4.12 -1.73 1.93
CA ALA A 74 3.07 -1.61 0.91
C ALA A 74 2.58 -0.17 0.76
N PHE A 75 2.26 0.50 1.87
CA PHE A 75 1.84 1.90 1.85
C PHE A 75 2.95 2.83 1.38
N LEU A 76 4.18 2.59 1.84
CA LEU A 76 5.36 3.37 1.45
C LEU A 76 5.55 3.35 -0.07
N HIS A 77 5.29 2.21 -0.70
CA HIS A 77 5.41 2.10 -2.15
C HIS A 77 4.29 2.86 -2.89
N ILE A 78 3.06 2.86 -2.38
CA ILE A 78 1.96 3.68 -2.93
C ILE A 78 2.29 5.17 -2.85
N VAL A 79 2.74 5.67 -1.69
CA VAL A 79 3.06 7.11 -1.52
C VAL A 79 4.31 7.54 -2.29
N ASN A 80 5.22 6.59 -2.56
CA ASN A 80 6.32 6.74 -3.52
C ASN A 80 5.93 6.47 -4.97
N ARG A 81 4.63 6.49 -5.26
CA ARG A 81 4.06 6.45 -6.61
C ARG A 81 4.35 5.17 -7.39
N LEU A 82 4.39 4.03 -6.70
CA LEU A 82 4.70 2.72 -7.29
C LEU A 82 6.05 2.72 -8.04
N ASN A 83 7.05 3.45 -7.52
CA ASN A 83 8.35 3.57 -8.14
C ASN A 83 9.13 2.23 -8.15
N GLU A 84 9.20 1.60 -9.32
CA GLU A 84 10.01 0.40 -9.58
C GLU A 84 11.42 0.71 -10.12
N ASN A 85 11.75 1.97 -10.35
CA ASN A 85 13.02 2.35 -10.96
C ASN A 85 14.11 2.55 -9.91
N ALA A 86 15.09 1.64 -9.88
CA ALA A 86 16.21 1.67 -8.93
C ALA A 86 17.12 2.91 -9.04
N VAL A 87 17.11 3.61 -10.18
CA VAL A 87 17.89 4.85 -10.39
C VAL A 87 17.14 6.07 -9.83
N VAL A 88 15.81 5.99 -9.75
CA VAL A 88 14.97 7.08 -9.24
C VAL A 88 14.82 6.91 -7.74
N LYS A 89 15.32 7.89 -6.97
CA LYS A 89 15.18 7.89 -5.51
C LYS A 89 13.71 8.09 -5.11
N ASN A 90 13.25 7.29 -4.16
CA ASN A 90 11.96 7.49 -3.51
C ASN A 90 11.88 8.84 -2.79
N LYS A 91 10.69 9.45 -2.77
CA LYS A 91 10.44 10.70 -2.06
C LYS A 91 10.52 10.49 -0.54
N TYR A 92 9.93 9.41 -0.06
CA TYR A 92 9.88 9.05 1.36
C TYR A 92 10.71 7.79 1.59
N THR A 93 11.50 7.78 2.66
CA THR A 93 12.26 6.60 3.06
C THR A 93 11.49 5.77 4.07
N TYR A 94 10.70 6.44 4.91
CA TYR A 94 9.83 5.84 5.92
C TYR A 94 8.40 6.33 5.75
N ILE A 95 7.41 5.57 6.22
CA ILE A 95 6.01 5.99 6.10
C ILE A 95 5.74 7.25 6.95
N GLU A 96 6.47 7.39 8.06
CA GLU A 96 6.41 8.52 8.98
C GLU A 96 6.76 9.83 8.27
N ASP A 97 7.70 9.81 7.33
CA ASP A 97 8.07 11.00 6.53
C ASP A 97 6.84 11.55 5.79
N TRP A 98 6.03 10.66 5.20
CA TRP A 98 4.79 11.04 4.52
C TRP A 98 3.70 11.45 5.50
N LEU A 99 3.59 10.76 6.64
CA LEU A 99 2.59 11.06 7.67
C LEU A 99 2.82 12.42 8.33
N LEU A 100 4.08 12.84 8.53
CA LEU A 100 4.46 14.11 9.15
C LEU A 100 4.50 15.29 8.17
N GLU A 101 4.55 15.04 6.85
CA GLU A 101 4.58 16.11 5.86
C GLU A 101 3.31 16.97 5.91
N ASN A 102 3.39 18.20 6.40
CA ASN A 102 2.25 19.12 6.40
C ASN A 102 1.87 19.44 4.94
N LYS A 103 0.61 19.20 4.58
CA LYS A 103 0.05 19.60 3.28
C LYS A 103 -0.27 21.08 3.25
#